data_AF-A0A239CZ82-F1
#
_entry.id   AF-A0A239CZ82-F1
#
_cell.length_a   1.000
_cell.length_b   1.000
_cell.length_c   1.000
_cell.angle_alpha   90.00
_cell.angle_beta   90.00
_cell.angle_gamma   90.00
#
_symmetry.space_group_name_H-M   'P 1'
#
loop_
_entity.id
_entity.type
_entity.pdbx_description
1 polymer ?
#
loop_
_entity_poly.entity_id
_entity_poly.type
_entity_poly.pdbx_seq_one_letter_code
_entity_poly.pdbx_strand_id
1 'polypeptide(L)'
;MREVQTDNDTLLRYADQPMIAFVMYFSQHRTASADQDMGQMTRELIDAALRSGGRYYLPYRLHASGDEFEAAYPQSQDFFRLKRKYDPDNLFENEFYLKYARP
;
A
#
# COMPACT_ATOMS: atom_id res chain seq x y z
N MET A 1 1.04 -19.07 -0.79
CA MET A 1 1.26 -18.44 -2.11
C MET A 1 -0.03 -18.58 -2.90
N ARG A 2 -0.40 -17.56 -3.68
CA ARG A 2 -1.63 -17.56 -4.49
C ARG A 2 -1.36 -16.88 -5.84
N GLU A 3 -1.95 -17.41 -6.90
CA GLU A 3 -2.06 -16.71 -8.18
C GLU A 3 -3.17 -15.66 -8.12
N VAL A 4 -2.86 -14.46 -8.59
CA VAL A 4 -3.78 -13.32 -8.64
C VAL A 4 -3.86 -12.84 -10.09
N GLN A 5 -5.08 -12.83 -10.61
CA GLN A 5 -5.36 -12.32 -11.95
C GLN A 5 -5.34 -10.79 -11.96
N THR A 6 -5.11 -10.20 -13.14
CA THR A 6 -5.15 -8.75 -13.32
C THR A 6 -6.50 -8.17 -12.87
N ASP A 7 -6.45 -7.13 -12.05
CA ASP A 7 -7.57 -6.30 -11.67
C ASP A 7 -7.73 -5.17 -12.69
N ASN A 8 -8.89 -5.14 -13.34
CA ASN A 8 -9.26 -4.15 -14.34
C ASN A 8 -10.30 -3.14 -13.84
N ASP A 9 -10.79 -3.31 -12.61
CA ASP A 9 -11.93 -2.58 -12.08
C ASP A 9 -11.47 -1.45 -11.14
N THR A 10 -10.49 -1.72 -10.28
CA THR A 10 -10.09 -0.74 -9.26
C THR A 10 -9.05 0.25 -9.78
N LEU A 11 -9.15 1.50 -9.32
CA LEU A 11 -8.14 2.51 -9.63
C LEU A 11 -6.83 2.14 -8.92
N LEU A 12 -6.86 1.99 -7.59
CA LEU A 12 -5.72 1.52 -6.79
C LEU A 12 -5.54 0.00 -6.85
N ARG A 13 -5.35 -0.54 -8.07
CA ARG A 13 -5.23 -1.98 -8.30
C ARG A 13 -4.00 -2.58 -7.62
N TYR A 14 -4.23 -3.64 -6.85
CA TYR A 14 -3.16 -4.47 -6.30
C TYR A 14 -2.46 -5.26 -7.41
N ALA A 15 -3.23 -5.85 -8.33
CA ALA A 15 -2.74 -6.63 -9.44
C ALA A 15 -2.93 -5.88 -10.77
N ASP A 16 -1.92 -5.17 -11.24
CA ASP A 16 -1.91 -4.53 -12.57
C ASP A 16 -1.52 -5.49 -13.70
N GLN A 17 -1.06 -6.68 -13.34
CA GLN A 17 -0.69 -7.79 -14.21
C GLN A 17 -0.96 -9.13 -13.48
N PRO A 18 -0.85 -10.29 -14.15
CA PRO A 18 -0.87 -11.57 -13.45
C PRO A 18 0.29 -11.64 -12.44
N MET A 19 -0.01 -11.96 -11.18
CA MET A 19 0.97 -11.96 -10.10
C MET A 19 0.95 -13.26 -9.29
N ILE A 20 2.09 -13.57 -8.69
CA ILE A 20 2.20 -14.53 -7.59
C ILE A 20 2.28 -13.75 -6.27
N ALA A 21 1.27 -13.92 -5.42
CA ALA A 21 1.21 -13.27 -4.12
C ALA A 21 1.78 -14.19 -3.01
N PHE A 22 2.66 -13.62 -2.19
CA PHE A 22 3.15 -14.23 -0.96
C PHE A 22 2.41 -13.62 0.24
N VAL A 23 1.74 -14.47 1.02
CA VAL A 23 1.11 -14.09 2.28
C VAL A 23 1.97 -14.66 3.39
N MET A 24 2.57 -13.78 4.19
CA MET A 24 3.51 -14.14 5.24
C MET A 24 2.90 -13.79 6.60
N TYR A 25 3.04 -14.69 7.57
CA TYR A 25 2.63 -14.47 8.95
C TYR A 25 3.87 -14.24 9.79
N PHE A 26 3.88 -13.12 10.51
CA PHE A 26 4.96 -12.76 11.43
C PHE A 26 4.45 -12.80 12.86
N SER A 27 5.20 -13.45 13.75
CA SER A 27 5.00 -13.31 15.19
C SER A 27 5.84 -12.14 15.67
N GLN A 28 5.19 -11.17 16.34
CA GLN A 28 5.87 -10.00 16.88
C GLN A 28 5.32 -9.64 18.25
N HIS A 29 6.16 -9.01 19.06
CA HIS A 29 5.70 -8.37 20.29
C HIS A 29 4.79 -7.18 19.98
N ARG A 30 3.87 -6.88 20.91
CA ARG A 30 2.92 -5.76 20.81
C ARG A 30 3.46 -4.52 21.52
N THR A 31 4.70 -4.14 21.22
CA THR A 31 5.38 -2.97 21.78
C THR A 31 5.69 -1.98 20.67
N ALA A 32 5.87 -0.71 21.03
CA ALA A 32 6.23 0.33 20.06
C ALA A 32 7.58 0.05 19.38
N SER A 33 8.56 -0.51 20.09
CA SER A 33 9.84 -0.89 19.50
C SER A 33 9.68 -2.01 18.46
N ALA A 34 8.94 -3.07 18.80
CA ALA A 34 8.68 -4.16 17.86
C ALA A 34 7.86 -3.71 16.64
N ASP A 35 7.04 -2.68 16.82
CA ASP A 35 6.31 -2.03 15.73
C ASP A 35 7.25 -1.33 14.75
N GLN A 36 8.24 -0.58 15.26
CA GLN A 36 9.26 0.08 14.46
C GLN A 36 10.12 -0.94 13.68
N ASP A 37 10.53 -2.01 14.36
CA ASP A 37 11.30 -3.10 13.73
C ASP A 37 10.50 -3.77 12.61
N MET A 38 9.20 -4.03 12.85
CA MET A 38 8.30 -4.54 11.81
C MET A 38 8.16 -3.54 10.66
N GLY A 39 8.12 -2.25 10.96
CA GLY A 39 8.09 -1.18 9.97
C GLY A 39 9.29 -1.24 9.03
N GLN A 40 10.50 -1.41 9.57
CA GLN A 40 11.71 -1.57 8.78
C GLN A 40 11.66 -2.82 7.90
N MET A 41 11.36 -3.98 8.50
CA MET A 41 11.25 -5.24 7.76
C MET A 41 10.20 -5.16 6.63
N THR A 42 9.06 -4.53 6.91
CA THR A 42 7.98 -4.38 5.91
C THR A 42 8.44 -3.56 4.71
N ARG A 43 9.18 -2.46 4.93
CA ARG A 43 9.73 -1.64 3.84
C ARG A 43 10.76 -2.40 3.01
N GLU A 44 11.67 -3.14 3.65
CA GLU A 44 12.64 -3.98 2.93
C GLU A 44 11.95 -5.03 2.03
N LEU A 45 10.83 -5.60 2.49
CA LEU A 45 10.00 -6.53 1.70
C LEU A 45 9.26 -5.82 0.56
N ILE A 46 8.73 -4.62 0.79
CA ILE A 46 8.09 -3.81 -0.24
C ILE A 46 9.10 -3.46 -1.34
N ASP A 47 10.26 -2.95 -0.96
CA ASP A 47 11.36 -2.65 -1.89
C ASP A 47 11.77 -3.88 -2.71
N ALA A 48 11.83 -5.06 -2.09
CA ALA A 48 12.11 -6.31 -2.80
C ALA A 48 10.99 -6.64 -3.82
N ALA A 49 9.73 -6.49 -3.44
CA ALA A 49 8.59 -6.70 -4.34
C ALA A 49 8.63 -5.71 -5.51
N LEU A 50 8.88 -4.43 -5.24
CA LEU A 50 8.99 -3.37 -6.24
C LEU A 50 10.12 -3.64 -7.24
N ARG A 51 11.30 -4.06 -6.77
CA ARG A 51 12.43 -4.45 -7.64
C ARG A 51 12.11 -5.64 -8.55
N SER A 52 11.16 -6.49 -8.15
CA SER A 52 10.67 -7.61 -8.95
C SER A 52 9.47 -7.24 -9.84
N GLY A 53 9.10 -5.95 -9.92
CA GLY A 53 7.93 -5.48 -10.68
C GLY A 53 6.58 -5.84 -10.04
N GLY A 54 6.58 -6.18 -8.76
CA GLY A 54 5.39 -6.46 -7.96
C GLY A 54 4.96 -5.28 -7.09
N ARG A 55 3.98 -5.51 -6.22
CA ARG A 55 3.37 -4.51 -5.33
C ARG A 55 3.03 -5.13 -3.97
N TYR A 56 2.79 -4.30 -2.97
CA TYR A 56 2.27 -4.72 -1.66
C TYR A 56 0.76 -4.47 -1.57
N TYR A 57 0.06 -5.19 -0.70
CA TYR A 57 -1.39 -5.05 -0.54
C TYR A 57 -1.74 -3.92 0.44
N LEU A 58 -2.54 -2.94 -0.01
CA LEU A 58 -2.85 -1.70 0.74
C LEU A 58 -3.49 -1.86 2.13
N PRO A 59 -4.41 -2.81 2.37
CA PRO A 59 -5.13 -2.90 3.64
C PRO A 59 -4.26 -3.32 4.83
N TYR A 60 -2.98 -3.63 4.62
CA TYR A 60 -2.05 -3.95 5.69
C TYR A 60 -1.57 -2.69 6.42
N ARG A 61 -0.73 -2.92 7.42
CA ARG A 61 -0.21 -1.85 8.27
C ARG A 61 0.48 -0.79 7.43
N LEU A 62 0.24 0.47 7.78
CA LEU A 62 0.73 1.63 7.08
C LEU A 62 2.23 1.82 7.34
N HIS A 63 3.06 0.90 6.89
CA HIS A 63 4.52 0.94 7.06
C HIS A 63 5.27 1.44 5.84
N ALA A 64 4.69 1.29 4.64
CA ALA A 64 5.26 1.80 3.39
C ALA A 64 5.51 3.31 3.51
N SER A 65 6.68 3.77 3.08
CA SER A 65 6.95 5.19 2.88
C SER A 65 6.04 5.77 1.78
N GLY A 66 5.99 7.10 1.68
CA GLY A 66 5.26 7.75 0.60
C GLY A 66 5.81 7.37 -0.77
N ASP A 67 7.14 7.24 -0.88
CA ASP A 67 7.81 6.96 -2.15
C ASP A 67 7.59 5.51 -2.58
N GLU A 68 7.63 4.55 -1.64
CA GLU A 68 7.24 3.15 -1.91
C GLU A 68 5.77 3.04 -2.32
N PHE A 69 4.88 3.83 -1.69
CA PHE A 69 3.46 3.85 -2.06
C PHE A 69 3.26 4.41 -3.47
N GLU A 70 3.87 5.55 -3.80
CA GLU A 70 3.78 6.15 -5.13
C GLU A 70 4.38 5.24 -6.21
N ALA A 71 5.50 4.56 -5.91
CA ALA A 71 6.09 3.58 -6.82
C ALA A 71 5.20 2.35 -7.04
N ALA A 72 4.57 1.82 -5.98
CA ALA A 72 3.65 0.70 -6.08
C ALA A 72 2.30 1.08 -6.74
N TYR A 73 1.87 2.34 -6.59
CA TYR A 73 0.58 2.84 -7.02
C TYR A 73 0.74 4.19 -7.75
N PRO A 74 1.26 4.21 -8.99
CA PRO A 74 1.52 5.44 -9.73
C PRO A 74 0.25 6.27 -10.00
N GLN A 75 -0.92 5.62 -10.03
CA GLN A 75 -2.23 6.27 -10.13
C GLN A 75 -2.70 6.99 -8.85
N SER A 76 -1.92 6.98 -7.77
CA SER A 76 -2.29 7.54 -6.46
C SER A 76 -2.64 9.02 -6.52
N GLN A 77 -1.91 9.81 -7.32
CA GLN A 77 -2.20 11.24 -7.48
C GLN A 77 -3.60 11.48 -8.06
N ASP A 78 -3.99 10.70 -9.07
CA ASP A 78 -5.33 10.74 -9.65
C ASP A 78 -6.40 10.30 -8.65
N PHE A 79 -6.12 9.26 -7.86
CA PHE A 79 -7.02 8.82 -6.80
C PHE A 79 -7.29 9.94 -5.78
N PHE A 80 -6.25 10.61 -5.26
CA PHE A 80 -6.45 11.69 -4.28
C PHE A 80 -7.10 12.93 -4.90
N ARG A 81 -6.81 13.24 -6.17
CA ARG A 81 -7.52 14.30 -6.91
C ARG A 81 -9.02 14.00 -7.01
N LEU A 82 -9.39 12.77 -7.35
CA LEU A 82 -10.80 12.36 -7.42
C LEU A 82 -11.45 12.35 -6.04
N LYS A 83 -10.73 11.91 -5.00
CA LYS A 83 -11.21 11.95 -3.61
C LYS A 83 -11.57 13.39 -3.19
N ARG A 84 -10.69 14.36 -3.44
CA ARG A 84 -10.96 15.79 -3.15
C ARG A 84 -12.10 16.37 -3.98
N LYS A 85 -12.30 15.87 -5.21
CA LYS A 85 -13.43 16.29 -6.07
C LYS A 85 -14.78 15.81 -5.52
N TYR A 86 -14.86 14.56 -5.08
CA TYR A 86 -16.13 13.94 -4.69
C TYR A 86 -16.43 13.97 -3.19
N ASP A 87 -15.42 14.25 -2.36
CA ASP A 87 -15.57 14.45 -0.92
C ASP A 87 -14.79 15.70 -0.49
N PRO A 88 -15.26 16.90 -0.88
CA PRO A 88 -14.55 18.17 -0.68
C PRO A 88 -14.40 18.55 0.80
N ASP A 89 -15.32 18.11 1.64
CA ASP A 89 -15.30 18.35 3.09
C ASP A 89 -14.55 17.27 3.87
N ASN A 90 -13.93 16.30 3.17
CA ASN A 90 -13.22 15.15 3.73
C ASN A 90 -14.05 14.36 4.78
N LEU A 91 -15.34 14.15 4.52
CA LEU A 91 -16.22 13.37 5.40
C LEU A 91 -15.72 11.91 5.54
N PHE A 92 -15.15 11.36 4.47
CA PHE A 92 -14.56 10.02 4.45
C PHE A 92 -13.04 10.12 4.55
N GLU A 93 -12.53 10.10 5.78
CA GLU A 93 -11.11 10.13 6.09
C GLU A 93 -10.70 8.92 6.94
N ASN A 94 -9.46 8.47 6.75
CA ASN A 94 -8.83 7.43 7.55
C ASN A 94 -7.31 7.62 7.60
N GLU A 95 -6.62 6.79 8.37
CA GLU A 95 -5.16 6.86 8.51
C GLU A 95 -4.41 6.66 7.18
N PHE A 96 -4.97 5.87 6.24
CA PHE A 96 -4.39 5.73 4.90
C PHE A 96 -4.41 7.07 4.15
N TYR A 97 -5.55 7.76 4.13
CA TYR A 97 -5.68 9.05 3.48
C TYR A 97 -4.77 10.08 4.16
N LEU A 98 -4.80 10.18 5.50
CA LEU A 98 -3.95 11.09 6.26
C LEU A 98 -2.46 10.87 6.00
N LYS A 99 -2.05 9.61 5.83
CA LYS A 99 -0.63 9.28 5.60
C LYS A 99 -0.17 9.58 4.18
N TYR A 100 -0.98 9.26 3.18
CA TYR A 100 -0.52 9.20 1.78
C TYR A 100 -1.08 10.31 0.90
N ALA A 101 -2.16 10.99 1.28
CA ALA A 101 -2.65 12.16 0.57
C ALA A 101 -1.74 13.35 0.85
N ARG A 102 -0.56 13.36 0.22
CA ARG A 102 0.31 14.55 0.16
C ARG A 102 -0.46 15.69 -0.54
N PRO A 103 -0.26 16.96 -0.15
CA PRO A 103 -0.76 18.12 -0.89
C PRO A 103 -0.29 18.11 -2.35
#